data_AF-A0A0J0ZX51-F1
#
_entry.id   AF-A0A0J0ZX51-F1
#
_cell.length_a   1.000
_cell.length_b   1.000
_cell.length_c   1.000
_cell.angle_alpha   90.00
_cell.angle_beta   90.00
_cell.angle_gamma   90.00
#
_symmetry.space_group_name_H-M   'P 1'
#
loop_
_entity.id
_entity.type
_entity.pdbx_description
1 polymer ?
#
loop_
_entity_poly.entity_id
_entity_poly.type
_entity_poly.pdbx_seq_one_letter_code
_entity_poly.pdbx_strand_id
1 'polypeptide(L)'
;MEPCLDDLFYKYSVTKLSSKNYARNLTRLITFLVSKGRFLEARFYLDQLEKTHSKNIISIRLGYKLAITLFDNKKVVKYDRLLLERKNYFELEWYRLQYYYSVNNIPEIIKSTEFLLSKKNLEQEYIQTILEAVWNIRDYKLSVILHEYIIKNRMRLAPQMEQLIRNIVLEKLRDSLAKYKNV
;
A
#
# COMPACT_ATOMS: atom_id res chain seq x y z
N MET A 1 10.52 -24.90 6.75
CA MET A 1 9.22 -25.58 6.76
C MET A 1 8.13 -24.53 6.64
N GLU A 2 7.30 -24.59 5.59
CA GLU A 2 6.09 -23.76 5.55
C GLU A 2 5.18 -24.16 6.72
N PRO A 3 4.55 -23.21 7.42
CA PRO A 3 3.61 -23.54 8.49
C PRO A 3 2.40 -24.27 7.91
N CYS A 4 2.04 -25.41 8.51
CA CYS A 4 0.82 -26.13 8.18
C CYS A 4 -0.40 -25.34 8.66
N LEU A 5 -1.47 -25.33 7.84
CA LEU A 5 -2.72 -24.65 8.16
C LEU A 5 -3.35 -25.21 9.45
N ASP A 6 -3.30 -26.53 9.62
CA ASP A 6 -3.88 -27.22 10.77
C ASP A 6 -3.18 -26.84 12.08
N ASP A 7 -1.85 -26.66 12.04
CA ASP A 7 -1.08 -26.20 13.20
C ASP A 7 -1.45 -24.77 13.61
N LEU A 8 -1.69 -23.89 12.63
CA LEU A 8 -2.09 -22.52 12.88
C LEU A 8 -3.51 -22.45 13.45
N PHE A 9 -4.44 -23.25 12.90
CA PHE A 9 -5.79 -23.36 13.41
C PHE A 9 -5.85 -23.94 14.81
N TYR A 10 -5.11 -25.03 15.06
CA TYR A 10 -5.06 -25.64 16.37
C TYR A 10 -4.57 -24.64 17.42
N LYS A 11 -3.42 -23.98 17.17
CA LYS A 11 -2.87 -22.95 18.06
C LYS A 11 -3.83 -21.79 18.30
N TYR A 12 -4.57 -21.38 17.29
CA TYR A 12 -5.62 -20.37 17.42
C TYR A 12 -6.77 -20.86 18.33
N SER A 13 -7.32 -22.04 18.05
CA SER A 13 -8.52 -22.58 18.69
C SER A 13 -8.36 -22.87 20.20
N VAL A 14 -7.18 -23.32 20.63
CA VAL A 14 -6.90 -23.66 22.03
C VAL A 14 -6.51 -22.47 22.90
N THR A 15 -6.31 -21.29 22.29
CA THR A 15 -5.84 -20.11 23.01
C THR A 15 -7.00 -19.31 23.57
N LYS A 16 -6.97 -18.97 24.87
CA LYS A 16 -8.01 -18.16 25.52
C LYS A 16 -8.16 -16.78 24.86
N LEU A 17 -9.40 -16.38 24.58
CA LEU A 17 -9.78 -15.12 23.91
C LEU A 17 -9.16 -13.85 24.52
N SER A 18 -9.02 -13.82 25.86
CA SER A 18 -8.48 -12.68 26.61
C SER A 18 -6.95 -12.59 26.61
N SER A 19 -6.26 -13.61 26.07
CA SER A 19 -4.80 -13.64 26.11
C SER A 19 -4.18 -12.87 24.94
N LYS A 20 -3.02 -12.22 25.18
CA LYS A 20 -2.22 -11.60 24.11
C LYS A 20 -1.78 -12.62 23.04
N ASN A 21 -1.66 -13.89 23.43
CA ASN A 21 -1.31 -14.98 22.51
C ASN A 21 -2.43 -15.26 21.50
N TYR A 22 -3.69 -15.02 21.86
CA TYR A 22 -4.83 -15.16 20.94
C TYR A 22 -4.69 -14.21 19.76
N ALA A 23 -4.48 -12.92 20.04
CA ALA A 23 -4.28 -11.90 19.02
C ALA A 23 -3.08 -12.23 18.12
N ARG A 24 -1.98 -12.75 18.70
CA ARG A 24 -0.78 -13.14 17.96
C ARG A 24 -1.02 -14.34 17.03
N ASN A 25 -1.67 -15.39 17.54
CA ASN A 25 -1.96 -16.60 16.76
C ASN A 25 -2.96 -16.30 15.64
N LEU A 26 -3.99 -15.52 15.95
CA LEU A 26 -5.00 -15.09 14.97
C LEU A 26 -4.38 -14.20 13.87
N THR A 27 -3.49 -13.27 14.25
CA THR A 27 -2.70 -12.48 13.29
C THR A 27 -1.90 -13.38 12.34
N ARG A 28 -1.21 -14.40 12.88
CA ARG A 28 -0.43 -15.34 12.06
C ARG A 28 -1.30 -16.13 11.09
N LEU A 29 -2.46 -16.60 11.55
CA LEU A 29 -3.43 -17.28 10.71
C LEU A 29 -3.94 -16.37 9.58
N ILE A 30 -4.32 -15.13 9.91
CA ILE A 30 -4.76 -14.14 8.91
C ILE A 30 -3.66 -13.90 7.86
N THR A 31 -2.41 -13.67 8.30
CA THR A 31 -1.28 -13.46 7.38
C THR A 31 -1.05 -14.66 6.47
N PHE A 32 -1.18 -15.88 7.00
CA PHE A 32 -1.08 -17.11 6.20
C PHE A 32 -2.21 -17.24 5.17
N LEU A 33 -3.45 -16.93 5.56
CA LEU A 33 -4.59 -16.95 4.64
C LEU A 33 -4.42 -15.91 3.53
N VAL A 34 -3.94 -14.72 3.87
CA VAL A 34 -3.60 -13.67 2.88
C VAL A 34 -2.52 -14.14 1.91
N SER A 35 -1.44 -14.78 2.40
CA SER A 35 -0.36 -15.24 1.52
C SER A 35 -0.78 -16.38 0.57
N LYS A 36 -1.81 -17.14 0.94
CA LYS A 36 -2.43 -18.17 0.09
C LYS A 36 -3.62 -17.64 -0.74
N GLY A 37 -3.89 -16.32 -0.73
CA GLY A 37 -4.98 -15.70 -1.49
C GLY A 37 -6.40 -15.95 -0.95
N ARG A 38 -6.53 -16.51 0.26
CA ARG A 38 -7.82 -16.83 0.91
C ARG A 38 -8.39 -15.61 1.64
N PHE A 39 -8.68 -14.54 0.90
CA PHE A 39 -9.02 -13.24 1.47
C PHE A 39 -10.36 -13.20 2.23
N LEU A 40 -11.36 -13.99 1.81
CA LEU A 40 -12.66 -14.06 2.50
C LEU A 40 -12.53 -14.67 3.89
N GLU A 41 -11.72 -15.71 4.03
CA GLU A 41 -11.44 -16.33 5.32
C GLU A 41 -10.60 -15.41 6.20
N ALA A 42 -9.57 -14.80 5.61
CA ALA A 42 -8.76 -13.80 6.31
C ALA A 42 -9.64 -12.66 6.87
N ARG A 43 -10.64 -12.20 6.12
CA ARG A 43 -11.63 -11.22 6.56
C ARG A 43 -12.46 -11.73 7.73
N PHE A 44 -12.96 -12.96 7.67
CA PHE A 44 -13.73 -13.56 8.76
C PHE A 44 -12.93 -13.59 10.07
N TYR A 45 -11.68 -14.04 10.02
CA TYR A 45 -10.80 -14.09 11.19
C TYR A 45 -10.38 -12.70 11.68
N LEU A 46 -10.22 -11.74 10.78
CA LEU A 46 -9.96 -10.35 11.15
C LEU A 46 -11.14 -9.75 11.92
N ASP A 47 -12.39 -10.00 11.50
CA ASP A 47 -13.57 -9.50 12.21
C ASP A 47 -13.63 -10.06 13.65
N GLN A 48 -13.14 -11.29 13.88
CA GLN A 48 -12.99 -11.86 15.22
C GLN A 48 -11.86 -11.18 16.02
N LEU A 49 -10.75 -10.83 15.36
CA LEU A 49 -9.64 -10.10 15.97
C LEU A 49 -10.08 -8.70 16.39
N GLU A 50 -10.88 -8.02 15.57
CA GLU A 50 -11.39 -6.68 15.87
C GLU A 50 -12.34 -6.66 17.06
N LYS A 51 -13.19 -7.69 17.23
CA LYS A 51 -14.09 -7.80 18.39
C LYS A 51 -13.33 -7.90 19.72
N THR A 52 -12.16 -8.53 19.71
CA THR A 52 -11.37 -8.79 20.92
C THR A 52 -10.28 -7.75 21.16
N HIS A 53 -9.70 -7.20 20.09
CA HIS A 53 -8.51 -6.33 20.13
C HIS A 53 -8.58 -5.19 19.10
N SER A 54 -9.69 -4.44 19.07
CA SER A 54 -10.00 -3.38 18.10
C SER A 54 -8.96 -2.26 17.94
N LYS A 55 -8.09 -2.06 18.94
CA LYS A 55 -7.06 -1.01 18.97
C LYS A 55 -5.64 -1.54 18.77
N ASN A 56 -5.44 -2.77 18.29
CA ASN A 56 -4.10 -3.22 17.95
C ASN A 56 -3.68 -2.64 16.59
N ILE A 57 -2.51 -1.98 16.53
CA ILE A 57 -1.97 -1.41 15.28
C ILE A 57 -1.77 -2.48 14.21
N ILE A 58 -1.39 -3.69 14.59
CA ILE A 58 -1.19 -4.81 13.66
C ILE A 58 -2.52 -5.17 13.00
N SER A 59 -3.60 -5.22 13.77
CA SER A 59 -4.95 -5.49 13.27
C SER A 59 -5.45 -4.39 12.34
N ILE A 60 -5.16 -3.12 12.67
CA ILE A 60 -5.51 -1.97 11.82
C ILE A 60 -4.78 -2.05 10.47
N ARG A 61 -3.46 -2.32 10.48
CA ARG A 61 -2.64 -2.48 9.28
C ARG A 61 -3.14 -3.62 8.38
N LEU A 62 -3.36 -4.79 8.98
CA LEU A 62 -3.90 -5.95 8.26
C LEU A 62 -5.29 -5.67 7.69
N GLY A 63 -6.14 -5.01 8.48
CA GLY A 63 -7.47 -4.62 8.04
C GLY A 63 -7.46 -3.65 6.89
N TYR A 64 -6.58 -2.65 6.92
CA TYR A 64 -6.43 -1.70 5.81
C TYR A 64 -6.00 -2.43 4.53
N LYS A 65 -4.96 -3.28 4.60
CA LYS A 65 -4.51 -4.09 3.45
C LYS A 65 -5.65 -4.94 2.87
N LEU A 66 -6.35 -5.68 3.73
CA LEU A 66 -7.49 -6.51 3.31
C LEU A 66 -8.63 -5.69 2.71
N ALA A 67 -8.92 -4.51 3.27
CA ALA A 67 -9.97 -3.62 2.76
C ALA A 67 -9.63 -3.11 1.35
N ILE A 68 -8.38 -2.74 1.10
CA ILE A 68 -7.90 -2.34 -0.24
C ILE A 68 -8.01 -3.53 -1.21
N THR A 69 -7.49 -4.70 -0.84
CA THR A 69 -7.51 -5.90 -1.69
C THR A 69 -8.93 -6.35 -2.04
N LEU A 70 -9.87 -6.22 -1.10
CA LEU A 70 -11.29 -6.59 -1.29
C LEU A 70 -12.14 -5.44 -1.85
N PHE A 71 -11.55 -4.29 -2.18
CA PHE A 71 -12.26 -3.09 -2.63
C PHE A 71 -13.39 -2.64 -1.67
N ASP A 72 -13.22 -2.87 -0.37
CA ASP A 72 -14.20 -2.51 0.66
C ASP A 72 -13.98 -1.05 1.13
N ASN A 73 -14.55 -0.10 0.37
CA ASN A 73 -14.41 1.33 0.64
C ASN A 73 -14.89 1.73 2.05
N LYS A 74 -15.96 1.09 2.56
CA LYS A 74 -16.46 1.38 3.93
C LYS A 74 -15.40 1.04 4.97
N LYS A 75 -14.71 -0.10 4.81
CA LYS A 75 -13.61 -0.49 5.70
C LYS A 75 -12.36 0.36 5.47
N VAL A 76 -12.04 0.77 4.24
CA VAL A 76 -10.95 1.72 3.96
C VAL A 76 -11.14 3.00 4.78
N VAL A 77 -12.32 3.62 4.71
CA VAL A 77 -12.64 4.83 5.49
C VAL A 77 -12.55 4.59 7.00
N LYS A 78 -12.97 3.42 7.48
CA LYS A 78 -12.84 3.04 8.90
C LYS A 78 -11.36 3.03 9.32
N TYR A 79 -10.49 2.36 8.58
CA TYR A 79 -9.07 2.26 8.94
C TYR A 79 -8.30 3.56 8.72
N ASP A 80 -8.71 4.37 7.75
CA ASP A 80 -8.21 5.73 7.53
C ASP A 80 -8.38 6.58 8.80
N ARG A 81 -9.60 6.61 9.36
CA ARG A 81 -9.90 7.29 10.63
C ARG A 81 -9.08 6.75 11.80
N LEU A 82 -8.95 5.42 11.92
CA LEU A 82 -8.21 4.79 13.01
C LEU A 82 -6.70 5.11 12.97
N LEU A 83 -6.10 5.22 11.79
CA LEU A 83 -4.70 5.64 11.63
C LEU A 83 -4.53 7.16 11.84
N LEU A 84 -5.51 7.95 11.40
CA LEU A 84 -5.54 9.40 11.63
C LEU A 84 -5.59 9.74 13.12
N GLU A 85 -6.45 9.09 13.90
CA GLU A 85 -6.53 9.25 15.36
C GLU A 85 -5.20 8.95 16.07
N ARG A 86 -4.39 8.05 15.49
CA ARG A 86 -3.06 7.70 15.99
C ARG A 86 -1.96 8.66 15.55
N LYS A 87 -2.27 9.67 14.75
CA LYS A 87 -1.32 10.65 14.19
C LYS A 87 -0.20 9.99 13.38
N ASN A 88 -0.47 8.82 12.79
CA ASN A 88 0.51 8.12 11.96
C ASN A 88 0.35 8.49 10.48
N TYR A 89 0.55 9.78 10.19
CA TYR A 89 0.23 10.39 8.91
C TYR A 89 1.02 9.80 7.74
N PHE A 90 2.27 9.41 7.96
CA PHE A 90 3.12 8.88 6.90
C PHE A 90 2.66 7.49 6.45
N GLU A 91 2.41 6.59 7.41
CA GLU A 91 1.87 5.27 7.10
C GLU A 91 0.46 5.36 6.52
N LEU A 92 -0.37 6.29 7.03
CA LEU A 92 -1.70 6.56 6.48
C LEU A 92 -1.62 6.93 4.99
N GLU A 93 -0.73 7.86 4.64
CA GLU A 93 -0.62 8.31 3.25
C GLU A 93 -0.10 7.21 2.32
N TRP A 94 0.70 6.28 2.83
CA TRP A 94 1.10 5.10 2.07
C TRP A 94 -0.03 4.12 1.81
N TYR A 95 -0.94 3.91 2.77
CA TYR A 95 -2.15 3.12 2.53
C TYR A 95 -3.10 3.82 1.56
N ARG A 96 -3.22 5.15 1.66
CA ARG A 96 -4.00 5.95 0.71
C ARG A 96 -3.44 5.85 -0.71
N LEU A 97 -2.13 5.93 -0.89
CA LEU A 97 -1.48 5.70 -2.18
C LEU A 97 -1.89 4.34 -2.78
N GLN A 98 -1.82 3.26 -1.99
CA GLN A 98 -2.22 1.92 -2.44
C GLN A 98 -3.72 1.83 -2.78
N TYR A 99 -4.57 2.48 -1.99
CA TYR A 99 -6.01 2.55 -2.26
C TYR A 99 -6.31 3.33 -3.54
N TYR A 100 -5.75 4.54 -3.69
CA TYR A 100 -5.94 5.36 -4.88
C TYR A 100 -5.38 4.70 -6.13
N TYR A 101 -4.28 3.96 -6.00
CA TYR A 101 -3.76 3.09 -7.04
C TYR A 101 -4.77 2.00 -7.44
N SER A 102 -5.40 1.31 -6.49
CA SER A 102 -6.36 0.26 -6.79
C SER A 102 -7.63 0.77 -7.47
N VAL A 103 -8.03 2.03 -7.23
CA VAL A 103 -9.18 2.67 -7.89
C VAL A 103 -8.79 3.60 -9.04
N ASN A 104 -7.52 3.58 -9.47
CA ASN A 104 -6.98 4.39 -10.57
C ASN A 104 -7.23 5.91 -10.44
N ASN A 105 -7.15 6.46 -9.21
CA ASN A 105 -7.34 7.88 -8.95
C ASN A 105 -6.01 8.65 -9.08
N ILE A 106 -5.59 8.93 -10.32
CA ILE A 106 -4.30 9.55 -10.65
C ILE A 106 -4.04 10.86 -9.89
N PRO A 107 -4.98 11.82 -9.78
CA PRO A 107 -4.75 13.06 -9.02
C PRO A 107 -4.38 12.82 -7.55
N GLU A 108 -5.06 11.87 -6.89
CA GLU A 108 -4.77 11.55 -5.49
C GLU A 108 -3.48 10.74 -5.34
N ILE A 109 -3.18 9.83 -6.30
CA ILE A 109 -1.88 9.13 -6.35
C ILE A 109 -0.73 10.12 -6.39
N ILE A 110 -0.83 11.16 -7.23
CA ILE A 110 0.17 12.22 -7.33
C ILE A 110 0.35 12.93 -5.99
N LYS A 111 -0.75 13.37 -5.36
CA LYS A 111 -0.70 14.06 -4.05
C LYS A 111 -0.07 13.19 -2.97
N SER A 112 -0.49 11.92 -2.87
CA SER A 112 0.08 10.98 -1.90
C SER A 112 1.57 10.75 -2.17
N THR A 113 1.97 10.65 -3.44
CA THR A 113 3.39 10.49 -3.81
C THR A 113 4.21 11.73 -3.46
N GLU A 114 3.71 12.94 -3.76
CA GLU A 114 4.37 14.21 -3.37
C GLU A 114 4.59 14.27 -1.86
N PHE A 115 3.56 13.93 -1.07
CA PHE A 115 3.66 13.91 0.38
C PHE A 115 4.69 12.88 0.86
N LEU A 116 4.64 11.65 0.35
CA LEU A 116 5.56 10.59 0.77
C LEU A 116 7.01 10.96 0.43
N LEU A 117 7.29 11.40 -0.79
CA LEU A 117 8.62 11.78 -1.26
C LEU A 117 9.14 13.10 -0.66
N SER A 118 8.33 13.84 0.10
CA SER A 118 8.81 15.01 0.85
C SER A 118 9.82 14.63 1.95
N LYS A 119 9.76 13.39 2.45
CA LYS A 119 10.68 12.85 3.46
C LYS A 119 12.00 12.44 2.79
N LYS A 120 13.15 12.78 3.39
CA LYS A 120 14.47 12.51 2.79
C LYS A 120 14.83 11.01 2.70
N ASN A 121 14.54 10.25 3.75
CA ASN A 121 14.90 8.84 3.86
C ASN A 121 13.61 8.01 3.93
N LEU A 122 13.12 7.58 2.77
CA LEU A 122 12.01 6.62 2.69
C LEU A 122 12.52 5.20 2.88
N GLU A 123 11.73 4.39 3.56
CA GLU A 123 11.97 2.96 3.63
C GLU A 123 11.70 2.32 2.27
N GLN A 124 12.38 1.21 1.99
CA GLN A 124 12.35 0.55 0.69
C GLN A 124 10.94 0.16 0.23
N GLU A 125 10.06 -0.24 1.17
CA GLU A 125 8.68 -0.63 0.86
C GLU A 125 7.86 0.52 0.24
N TYR A 126 8.03 1.75 0.74
CA TYR A 126 7.34 2.93 0.21
C TYR A 126 7.85 3.26 -1.20
N ILE A 127 9.17 3.22 -1.40
CA ILE A 127 9.79 3.49 -2.71
C ILE A 127 9.33 2.46 -3.74
N GLN A 128 9.31 1.17 -3.38
CA GLN A 128 8.82 0.10 -4.27
C GLN A 128 7.38 0.33 -4.71
N THR A 129 6.49 0.72 -3.79
CA THR A 129 5.09 1.03 -4.11
C THR A 129 5.00 2.19 -5.13
N ILE A 130 5.81 3.24 -4.95
CA ILE A 130 5.83 4.40 -5.87
C ILE A 130 6.41 4.02 -7.23
N LEU A 131 7.47 3.20 -7.26
CA LEU A 131 8.05 2.70 -8.50
C LEU A 131 7.04 1.87 -9.30
N GLU A 132 6.29 0.99 -8.62
CA GLU A 132 5.20 0.23 -9.24
C GLU A 132 4.10 1.15 -9.80
N ALA A 133 3.71 2.18 -9.04
CA ALA A 133 2.73 3.16 -9.52
C ALA A 133 3.21 3.89 -10.78
N VAL A 134 4.46 4.36 -10.82
CA VAL A 134 5.06 5.01 -12.00
C VAL A 134 5.09 4.06 -13.20
N TRP A 135 5.53 2.82 -12.98
CA TRP A 135 5.64 1.81 -14.03
C TRP A 135 4.30 1.54 -14.73
N ASN A 136 3.23 1.42 -13.94
CA ASN A 136 1.91 1.02 -14.42
C ASN A 136 1.08 2.21 -14.93
N ILE A 137 1.10 3.35 -14.25
CA ILE A 137 0.27 4.51 -14.61
C ILE A 137 0.90 5.28 -15.78
N ARG A 138 2.24 5.36 -15.81
CA ARG A 138 2.99 6.12 -16.82
C ARG A 138 2.59 7.58 -16.96
N ASP A 139 2.12 8.18 -15.86
CA ASP A 139 1.79 9.61 -15.83
C ASP A 139 3.06 10.46 -15.80
N TYR A 140 3.06 11.54 -16.59
CA TYR A 140 4.18 12.46 -16.70
C TYR A 140 4.50 13.15 -15.36
N LYS A 141 3.49 13.70 -14.68
CA LYS A 141 3.72 14.45 -13.44
C LYS A 141 4.25 13.52 -12.36
N LEU A 142 3.66 12.33 -12.22
CA LEU A 142 4.11 11.30 -11.29
C LEU A 142 5.58 10.90 -11.54
N SER A 143 5.94 10.72 -12.82
CA SER A 143 7.30 10.37 -13.23
C SER A 143 8.32 11.47 -12.92
N VAL A 144 7.96 12.74 -13.14
CA VAL A 144 8.81 13.90 -12.80
C VAL A 144 9.06 13.98 -11.30
N ILE A 145 8.01 13.85 -10.48
CA ILE A 145 8.11 13.90 -9.01
C ILE A 145 9.06 12.81 -8.49
N LEU A 146 8.94 11.58 -8.99
CA LEU A 146 9.87 10.51 -8.63
C LEU A 146 11.30 10.85 -9.08
N HIS A 147 11.48 11.32 -10.31
CA HIS A 147 12.81 11.61 -10.85
C HIS A 147 13.53 12.71 -10.05
N GLU A 148 12.83 13.79 -9.69
CA GLU A 148 13.34 14.86 -8.84
C GLU A 148 13.80 14.34 -7.48
N TYR A 149 13.01 13.46 -6.86
CA TYR A 149 13.38 12.81 -5.60
C TYR A 149 14.66 11.97 -5.72
N ILE A 150 14.79 11.19 -6.79
CA ILE A 150 15.96 10.33 -7.03
C ILE A 150 17.23 11.18 -7.19
N ILE A 151 17.17 12.25 -7.99
CA ILE A 151 18.30 13.19 -8.16
C ILE A 151 18.67 13.82 -6.83
N LYS A 152 17.67 14.37 -6.11
CA LYS A 152 17.87 15.05 -4.82
C LYS A 152 18.55 14.16 -3.79
N ASN A 153 18.20 12.87 -3.77
CA ASN A 153 18.75 11.90 -2.83
C ASN A 153 19.94 11.11 -3.38
N ARG A 154 20.46 11.46 -4.57
CA ARG A 154 21.60 10.79 -5.23
C ARG A 154 21.42 9.27 -5.36
N MET A 155 20.18 8.84 -5.58
CA MET A 155 19.84 7.44 -5.79
C MET A 155 20.06 7.06 -7.26
N ARG A 156 20.19 5.76 -7.53
CA ARG A 156 20.23 5.23 -8.90
C ARG A 156 18.99 4.38 -9.13
N LEU A 157 18.32 4.63 -10.26
CA LEU A 157 17.23 3.77 -10.71
C LEU A 157 17.80 2.60 -11.51
N ALA A 158 17.02 1.53 -11.62
CA ALA A 158 17.36 0.48 -12.56
C ALA A 158 17.28 1.02 -14.00
N PRO A 159 18.15 0.59 -14.94
CA PRO A 159 18.17 1.09 -16.31
C PRO A 159 16.80 1.03 -17.02
N GLN A 160 16.02 0.00 -16.72
CA GLN A 160 14.66 -0.17 -17.26
C GLN A 160 13.71 0.95 -16.81
N MET A 161 13.79 1.36 -15.54
CA MET A 161 12.97 2.43 -15.00
C MET A 161 13.41 3.80 -15.55
N GLU A 162 14.71 4.02 -15.70
CA GLU A 162 15.23 5.25 -16.33
C GLU A 162 14.74 5.38 -17.78
N GLN A 163 14.80 4.29 -18.55
CA GLN A 163 14.28 4.25 -19.91
C GLN A 163 12.78 4.51 -19.96
N LEU A 164 12.00 3.93 -19.03
CA LEU A 164 10.56 4.16 -18.94
C LEU A 164 10.24 5.64 -18.69
N ILE A 165 10.87 6.26 -17.68
CA ILE A 165 10.68 7.69 -17.38
C ILE A 165 11.06 8.55 -18.59
N ARG A 166 12.20 8.26 -19.24
CA ARG A 166 12.64 8.98 -20.44
C ARG A 166 11.59 8.91 -21.57
N ASN A 167 11.02 7.72 -21.82
CA ASN A 167 10.00 7.55 -22.84
C ASN A 167 8.75 8.38 -22.53
N ILE A 168 8.28 8.38 -21.28
CA ILE A 168 7.12 9.18 -20.84
C ILE A 168 7.36 10.68 -21.08
N VAL A 169 8.55 11.18 -20.76
CA VAL A 169 8.92 12.58 -20.99
C VAL A 169 8.97 12.91 -22.49
N LEU A 170 9.56 12.04 -23.31
CA LEU A 170 9.63 12.23 -24.76
C LEU A 170 8.25 12.20 -25.43
N GLU A 171 7.36 11.31 -24.99
CA GLU A 171 5.97 11.27 -25.44
C GLU A 171 5.26 12.58 -25.11
N LYS A 172 5.40 13.08 -23.87
CA LYS A 172 4.81 14.37 -23.47
C LYS A 172 5.34 15.54 -24.30
N LEU A 173 6.64 15.54 -24.60
CA LEU A 173 7.27 16.55 -25.45
C LEU A 173 6.72 16.50 -26.87
N ARG A 174 6.68 15.30 -27.48
CA ARG A 174 6.12 15.07 -28.82
C ARG A 174 4.68 15.59 -28.90
N ASP A 175 3.85 15.22 -27.93
CA ASP A 175 2.44 15.60 -27.91
C ASP A 175 2.26 17.12 -27.76
N SER A 176 3.14 17.76 -26.99
CA SER A 176 3.15 19.21 -26.84
C SER A 176 3.55 19.91 -28.14
N LEU A 177 4.60 19.45 -28.82
CA LEU A 177 5.03 19.98 -30.11
C LEU A 177 3.97 19.79 -31.20
N ALA A 178 3.32 18.62 -31.24
CA ALA A 178 2.24 18.34 -32.19
C ALA A 178 1.04 19.29 -32.00
N LYS A 179 0.70 19.63 -30.75
CA LYS A 179 -0.35 20.63 -30.46
C LYS A 179 0.00 22.01 -31.01
N TYR A 180 1.26 22.45 -30.90
CA TYR A 180 1.69 23.75 -31.43
C TYR A 180 1.86 23.78 -32.96
N LYS A 181 2.05 22.63 -33.61
CA LYS A 181 2.13 22.55 -35.08
C LYS A 181 0.76 22.58 -35.77
N ASN A 182 -0.30 22.18 -35.06
CA ASN A 182 -1.67 22.11 -35.57
C ASN A 182 -2.54 23.32 -35.15
N VAL A 183 -1.90 24.40 -34.69
CA VAL A 183 -2.47 25.74 -34.45
C VAL A 183 -1.74 26.71 -35.37
#